data_AF-A0A954RT43-F1
#
_entry.id   AF-A0A954RT43-F1
#
_cell.length_a   1.000
_cell.length_b   1.000
_cell.length_c   1.000
_cell.angle_alpha   90.00
_cell.angle_beta   90.00
_cell.angle_gamma   90.00
#
_symmetry.space_group_name_H-M   'P 1'
#
loop_
_entity.id
_entity.type
_entity.pdbx_description
1 polymer ?
#
loop_
_entity_poly.entity_id
_entity_poly.type
_entity_poly.pdbx_seq_one_letter_code
_entity_poly.pdbx_strand_id
1 'polypeptide(L)'
;MSLSSQMRRSEVGEVRPSQTLTTYGVGSLVDLPNLSVIVMGLDDWPSSHSSEIAEERLLRSAQSILGPQVTRFLTPPRGPESVGAQTNWFDE
;
A
#
# COMPACT_ATOMS: atom_id res chain seq x y z
N MET A 1 -10.08 -29.95 -14.64
CA MET A 1 -8.74 -29.40 -14.34
C MET A 1 -8.75 -27.96 -14.81
N SER A 2 -9.15 -27.02 -13.93
CA SER A 2 -9.16 -25.59 -14.25
C SER A 2 -7.77 -25.03 -13.95
N LEU A 3 -7.09 -24.51 -14.96
CA LEU A 3 -5.83 -23.81 -14.82
C LEU A 3 -6.12 -22.48 -14.11
N SER A 4 -5.98 -22.47 -12.79
CA SER A 4 -5.85 -21.22 -12.04
C SER A 4 -4.57 -20.55 -12.54
N SER A 5 -4.70 -19.65 -13.51
CA SER A 5 -3.63 -18.73 -13.89
C SER A 5 -3.26 -17.99 -12.62
N GLN A 6 -2.13 -18.36 -12.04
CA GLN A 6 -1.61 -17.74 -10.84
C GLN A 6 -1.15 -16.35 -11.30
N MET A 7 -2.03 -15.37 -11.10
CA MET A 7 -1.79 -13.97 -11.46
C MET A 7 -0.47 -13.56 -10.80
N ARG A 8 0.60 -13.51 -11.60
CA ARG A 8 1.91 -13.06 -11.13
C ARG A 8 1.70 -11.63 -10.66
N ARG A 9 2.13 -11.30 -9.43
CA ARG A 9 2.17 -9.90 -8.97
C ARG A 9 3.11 -9.15 -9.91
N SER A 10 2.53 -8.49 -10.91
CA SER A 10 3.21 -7.50 -11.74
C SER A 10 2.91 -6.13 -11.17
N GLU A 11 3.91 -5.26 -11.21
CA GLU A 11 3.71 -3.85 -10.91
C GLU A 11 2.93 -3.21 -12.06
N VAL A 12 1.77 -2.62 -11.75
CA VAL A 12 0.85 -2.04 -12.75
C VAL A 12 0.78 -0.51 -12.68
N GLY A 13 1.56 0.10 -11.78
CA GLY A 13 1.63 1.53 -11.53
C GLY A 13 1.98 1.85 -10.08
N GLU A 14 2.13 3.13 -9.78
CA GLU A 14 2.44 3.62 -8.44
C GLU A 14 1.49 4.75 -8.02
N VAL A 15 1.32 4.90 -6.71
CA VAL A 15 0.58 5.99 -6.09
C VAL A 15 1.45 6.60 -5.01
N ARG A 16 1.38 7.93 -4.85
CA ARG A 16 2.13 8.60 -3.79
C ARG A 16 1.63 8.13 -2.42
N PRO A 17 2.50 7.79 -1.46
CA PRO A 17 2.08 7.27 -0.16
C PRO A 17 1.07 8.15 0.58
N SER A 18 1.16 9.48 0.44
CA SER A 18 0.20 10.40 1.03
C SER A 18 -1.20 10.25 0.44
N GLN A 19 -1.32 10.02 -0.88
CA GLN A 19 -2.59 9.80 -1.54
C GLN A 19 -3.21 8.46 -1.10
N THR A 20 -2.41 7.43 -0.89
CA THR A 20 -2.87 6.14 -0.33
C THR A 20 -3.46 6.30 1.07
N LEU A 21 -2.98 7.25 1.87
CA LEU A 21 -3.51 7.48 3.22
C LEU A 21 -4.73 8.41 3.24
N THR A 22 -4.75 9.45 2.42
CA THR A 22 -5.73 10.54 2.55
C THR A 22 -6.76 10.62 1.44
N THR A 23 -6.40 10.22 0.22
CA THR A 23 -7.22 10.42 -0.98
C THR A 23 -7.91 9.14 -1.41
N TYR A 24 -7.18 8.02 -1.39
CA TYR A 24 -7.66 6.74 -1.85
C TYR A 24 -7.87 5.80 -0.66
N GLY A 25 -9.12 5.71 -0.23
CA GLY A 25 -9.56 4.73 0.76
C GLY A 25 -10.04 3.44 0.11
N VAL A 26 -10.50 2.50 0.93
CA VAL A 26 -11.17 1.28 0.45
C VAL A 26 -12.40 1.66 -0.38
N GLY A 27 -12.55 1.06 -1.57
CA GLY A 27 -13.60 1.35 -2.53
C GLY A 27 -13.32 2.54 -3.45
N SER A 28 -12.21 3.25 -3.27
CA SER A 28 -11.81 4.31 -4.20
C SER A 28 -11.37 3.74 -5.55
N LEU A 29 -11.75 4.45 -6.62
CA LEU A 29 -11.24 4.21 -7.97
C LEU A 29 -9.94 5.00 -8.16
N VAL A 30 -8.87 4.29 -8.54
CA VAL A 30 -7.55 4.86 -8.82
C VAL A 30 -7.29 4.69 -10.31
N ASP A 31 -6.94 5.80 -10.95
CA ASP A 31 -6.52 5.82 -12.34
C ASP A 31 -5.00 5.70 -12.40
N LEU A 32 -4.51 4.56 -12.89
CA LEU A 32 -3.10 4.32 -13.18
C LEU A 32 -2.87 4.51 -14.69
N PRO A 33 -1.62 4.70 -15.15
CA PRO A 33 -1.34 5.04 -16.54
C PRO A 33 -2.02 4.15 -17.59
N ASN A 34 -2.14 2.85 -17.33
CA ASN A 34 -2.70 1.86 -18.27
C ASN A 34 -3.86 1.03 -17.70
N LEU A 35 -4.32 1.33 -16.47
CA LEU A 35 -5.30 0.51 -15.77
C LEU A 35 -6.10 1.34 -14.77
N SER A 36 -7.42 1.18 -14.77
CA SER A 36 -8.24 1.67 -13.66
C SER A 36 -8.44 0.55 -12.64
N VAL A 37 -8.13 0.82 -11.37
CA VAL A 37 -8.22 -0.16 -10.28
C VAL A 37 -9.14 0.33 -9.17
N ILE A 38 -9.66 -0.61 -8.38
CA ILE A 38 -10.42 -0.32 -7.16
C ILE A 38 -9.58 -0.78 -5.96
N VAL A 39 -9.47 0.07 -4.95
CA VAL A 39 -8.78 -0.27 -3.71
C VAL A 39 -9.63 -1.23 -2.89
N MET A 40 -9.10 -2.43 -2.64
CA MET A 40 -9.71 -3.43 -1.76
C MET A 40 -9.24 -3.23 -0.32
N GLY A 41 -9.99 -3.75 0.66
CA GLY A 41 -9.76 -3.48 2.09
C GLY A 41 -9.94 -4.67 3.02
N LEU A 42 -9.85 -5.89 2.50
CA LEU A 42 -9.98 -7.11 3.30
C LEU A 42 -8.64 -7.61 3.86
N ASP A 43 -7.53 -7.13 3.30
CA ASP A 43 -6.18 -7.57 3.63
C ASP A 43 -5.43 -6.48 4.41
N ASP A 44 -4.65 -6.91 5.39
CA ASP A 44 -3.71 -6.04 6.09
C ASP A 44 -2.53 -5.65 5.20
N TRP A 45 -1.92 -4.51 5.51
CA TRP A 45 -0.70 -4.08 4.86
C TRP A 45 0.48 -5.01 5.20
N PRO A 46 1.30 -5.40 4.20
CA PRO A 46 2.47 -6.21 4.46
C PRO A 46 3.52 -5.39 5.23
N SER A 47 3.85 -5.82 6.44
CA SER A 47 4.85 -5.16 7.29
C SER A 47 6.27 -5.19 6.71
N SER A 48 6.55 -6.11 5.78
CA SER A 48 7.87 -6.26 5.13
C SER A 48 8.28 -5.07 4.27
N HIS A 49 7.31 -4.24 3.84
CA HIS A 49 7.55 -3.07 3.00
C HIS A 49 7.35 -1.75 3.76
N SER A 50 7.21 -1.82 5.08
CA SER A 50 7.00 -0.68 5.94
C SER A 50 8.26 -0.38 6.76
N SER A 51 8.49 0.90 7.02
CA SER A 51 9.51 1.36 7.98
C SER A 51 8.85 1.77 9.29
N GLU A 52 9.56 1.59 10.41
CA GLU A 52 9.06 2.03 11.71
C GLU A 52 9.16 3.55 11.85
N ILE A 53 8.11 4.17 12.40
CA ILE A 53 8.06 5.59 12.71
C ILE A 53 8.51 5.76 14.16
N ALA A 54 9.79 6.08 14.36
CA ALA A 54 10.43 6.20 15.68
C ALA A 54 10.11 7.52 16.39
N GLU A 55 8.81 7.77 16.64
CA GLU A 55 8.30 9.01 17.24
C GLU A 55 7.71 8.75 18.64
N GLU A 56 8.54 8.85 19.68
CA GLU A 56 8.11 8.52 21.05
C GLU A 56 6.95 9.39 21.55
N ARG A 57 6.94 10.68 21.20
CA ARG A 57 5.87 11.60 21.58
C ARG A 57 4.53 11.20 20.95
N LEU A 58 4.56 10.74 19.71
CA LEU A 58 3.37 10.25 19.00
C LEU A 58 2.88 8.95 19.64
N LEU A 59 3.79 8.01 19.93
CA LEU A 59 3.46 6.74 20.59
C LEU A 59 2.79 6.95 21.94
N ARG A 60 3.34 7.81 22.81
CA ARG A 60 2.71 8.12 24.10
C ARG A 60 1.33 8.77 23.92
N SER A 61 1.19 9.68 22.95
CA SER A 61 -0.10 10.33 22.68
C SER A 61 -1.15 9.36 22.16
N ALA A 62 -0.76 8.35 21.39
CA ALA A 62 -1.68 7.32 20.93
C ALA A 62 -2.01 6.33 22.04
N GLN A 63 -1.04 5.95 22.86
CA GLN A 63 -1.25 5.07 24.02
C GLN A 63 -2.15 5.71 25.09
N SER A 64 -2.13 7.04 25.25
CA SER A 64 -3.05 7.70 26.18
C SER A 64 -4.51 7.65 25.73
N ILE A 65 -4.76 7.54 24.42
CA ILE A 65 -6.10 7.52 23.82
C ILE A 65 -6.60 6.08 23.61
N LEU A 66 -5.76 5.25 23.00
CA LEU A 66 -6.12 3.89 22.58
C LEU A 66 -5.75 2.86 23.64
N GLY A 67 -4.67 3.08 24.39
CA GLY A 67 -4.14 2.17 25.38
C GLY A 67 -2.77 1.58 25.01
N PRO A 68 -2.18 0.77 25.91
CA PRO A 68 -0.83 0.23 25.77
C PRO A 68 -0.67 -0.84 24.67
N GLN A 69 -1.77 -1.26 24.02
CA GLN A 69 -1.71 -2.20 22.90
C GLN A 69 -1.04 -1.60 21.65
N VAL A 70 -0.99 -0.28 21.54
CA VAL A 70 -0.25 0.40 20.47
C VAL A 70 1.23 0.37 20.83
N THR A 71 2.00 -0.50 20.18
CA THR A 71 3.42 -0.71 20.49
C THR A 71 4.36 0.01 19.54
N ARG A 72 3.96 0.21 18.28
CA ARG A 72 4.76 0.85 17.24
C ARG A 72 3.89 1.41 16.13
N PHE A 73 4.47 2.31 15.36
CA PHE A 73 3.87 2.84 14.13
C PHE A 73 4.68 2.43 12.92
N LEU A 74 3.98 2.15 11.82
CA LEU A 74 4.58 1.78 10.56
C LEU A 74 4.18 2.78 9.48
N THR A 75 5.10 3.11 8.59
CA THR A 75 4.77 3.83 7.36
C THR A 75 3.89 2.95 6.47
N PRO A 76 3.11 3.56 5.55
CA PRO A 76 2.52 2.81 4.45
C PRO A 76 3.56 1.95 3.74
N PRO A 77 3.18 0.73 3.31
CA PRO A 77 4.07 -0.14 2.58
C PRO A 77 4.46 0.57 1.28
N ARG A 78 5.75 0.68 1.01
CA ARG A 78 6.27 1.24 -0.24
C ARG A 78 7.06 0.17 -0.97
N GLY A 79 6.72 -0.05 -2.24
CA GLY A 79 7.52 -0.86 -3.13
C GLY A 79 8.93 -0.28 -3.32
N PRO A 80 9.89 -1.06 -3.82
CA PRO A 80 11.17 -0.52 -4.29
C PRO A 80 10.90 0.60 -5.30
N GLU A 81 11.77 1.61 -5.33
CA GLU A 81 11.65 2.69 -6.30
C GLU A 81 11.81 2.12 -7.73
N SER A 82 10.82 2.35 -8.57
CA SER A 82 10.79 1.79 -9.92
C SER A 82 11.74 2.56 -10.82
N VAL A 83 12.94 1.99 -11.03
CA VAL A 83 13.96 2.58 -11.91
C VAL A 83 13.68 2.11 -13.36
N GLY A 84 12.80 2.80 -14.07
CA GLY A 84 12.57 2.51 -15.49
C GLY A 84 11.23 3.02 -16.04
N ALA A 85 11.13 3.09 -17.37
CA ALA A 85 9.84 3.27 -18.05
C ALA A 85 8.95 2.07 -17.69
N GLN A 86 7.76 2.32 -17.13
CA GLN A 86 6.78 1.27 -16.83
C GLN A 86 6.47 0.53 -18.14
N THR A 87 7.04 -0.66 -18.33
CA THR A 87 6.75 -1.51 -19.48
C THR A 87 5.32 -1.98 -19.36
N ASN A 88 4.46 -1.58 -20.28
CA ASN A 88 3.06 -1.92 -20.26
C ASN A 88 2.88 -3.38 -20.70
N TRP A 89 2.53 -4.25 -19.76
CA TRP A 89 2.25 -5.66 -20.05
C TRP A 89 1.01 -5.85 -20.94
N PHE A 90 0.11 -4.87 -20.98
CA PHE A 90 -1.11 -4.93 -21.78
C PHE A 90 -0.92 -4.50 -23.25
N ASP A 91 0.27 -4.05 -23.63
CA ASP A 91 0.60 -3.66 -25.01
C ASP A 91 1.18 -4.82 -25.85
N GLU A 92 1.11 -6.06 -25.37
CA GLU A 92 1.38 -7.29 -26.16
C GLU A 92 0.23 -7.67 -27.11
#